data_AF-A0A9P0GUT8-F1
#
_entry.id   AF-A0A9P0GUT8-F1
#
_cell.length_a   1.000
_cell.length_b   1.000
_cell.length_c   1.000
_cell.angle_alpha   90.00
_cell.angle_beta   90.00
_cell.angle_gamma   90.00
#
_symmetry.space_group_name_H-M   'P 1'
#
loop_
_entity.id
_entity.type
_entity.pdbx_description
1 polymer ?
#
loop_
_entity_poly.entity_id
_entity_poly.type
_entity_poly.pdbx_seq_one_letter_code
_entity_poly.pdbx_strand_id
1 'polypeptide(L)'
;MAISMAGVKALIRPQPTGINVLGEMDCPFALPTDTRIFRKSSYIKKNRREIYETLDKALTVIGLNGTACVRKMICDAKEYVPMKGKSMIRDILLVVFNFPEDEFHNEKIKCTEELSTSCSISLMKHVLQEINSDYY
;
A
#
# COMPACT_ATOMS: atom_id res chain seq x y z
N MET A 1 -8.54 12.99 13.08
CA MET A 1 -9.98 13.26 13.27
C MET A 1 -10.43 12.48 14.49
N ALA A 2 -10.38 13.11 15.67
CA ALA A 2 -10.84 12.53 16.92
C ALA A 2 -12.33 12.83 17.06
N ILE A 3 -13.16 11.78 17.10
CA ILE A 3 -14.60 11.95 17.30
C ILE A 3 -14.80 12.16 18.81
N SER A 4 -14.93 13.42 19.23
CA SER A 4 -15.33 13.74 20.60
C SER A 4 -16.83 13.50 20.76
N MET A 5 -17.20 12.45 21.49
CA MET A 5 -18.61 12.20 21.87
C MET A 5 -19.03 13.18 22.98
N ALA A 6 -19.44 14.39 22.59
CA ALA A 6 -19.88 15.44 23.51
C ALA A 6 -21.24 15.16 24.20
N GLY A 7 -21.97 14.10 23.79
CA GLY A 7 -23.35 13.83 24.24
C GLY A 7 -23.50 12.99 25.52
N VAL A 8 -22.43 12.41 26.08
CA VAL A 8 -22.53 11.44 27.19
C VAL A 8 -22.18 12.05 28.56
N LYS A 9 -21.90 13.36 28.63
CA LYS A 9 -21.57 14.05 29.90
C LYS A 9 -22.65 13.94 30.98
N ALA A 10 -23.90 13.66 30.62
CA ALA A 10 -24.99 13.48 31.58
C ALA A 10 -25.05 12.09 32.23
N LEU A 11 -24.37 11.07 31.66
CA LEU A 11 -24.41 9.68 32.13
C LEU A 11 -23.15 9.24 32.88
N ILE A 12 -22.07 10.03 32.82
CA ILE A 12 -20.78 9.73 33.45
C ILE A 12 -20.68 10.50 34.77
N ARG A 13 -20.19 9.85 35.84
CA ARG A 13 -19.99 10.49 37.16
C ARG A 13 -19.23 11.82 36.99
N PRO A 14 -19.57 12.88 37.76
CA PRO A 14 -18.87 14.15 37.68
C PRO A 14 -17.38 13.91 37.91
N GLN A 15 -16.58 14.19 36.88
CA GLN A 15 -15.14 14.00 36.92
C GLN A 15 -14.51 15.11 37.79
N PRO A 16 -13.64 14.79 38.77
CA PRO A 16 -13.05 15.79 39.66
C PRO A 16 -12.19 16.80 38.88
N THR A 17 -12.33 18.08 39.20
CA THR A 17 -11.56 19.16 38.56
C THR A 17 -10.07 19.01 38.86
N GLY A 18 -9.25 18.88 37.82
CA GLY A 18 -7.79 18.73 37.92
C GLY A 18 -7.25 17.35 37.55
N ILE A 19 -8.11 16.34 37.32
CA ILE A 19 -7.69 15.02 36.84
C ILE A 19 -8.29 14.76 35.46
N ASN A 20 -7.44 14.80 34.43
CA ASN A 20 -7.80 14.32 33.10
C ASN A 20 -7.62 12.80 33.07
N VAL A 21 -8.71 12.06 33.07
CA VAL A 21 -8.66 10.62 32.80
C VAL A 21 -8.40 10.46 31.30
N LEU A 22 -7.17 10.09 30.94
CA LEU A 22 -6.86 9.67 29.58
C LEU A 22 -7.42 8.26 29.41
N GLY A 23 -8.60 8.17 28.79
CA GLY A 23 -9.15 6.88 28.38
C GLY A 23 -8.34 6.34 27.21
N GLU A 24 -7.27 5.61 27.50
CA GLU A 24 -6.59 4.77 26.51
C GLU A 24 -7.51 3.57 26.25
N MET A 25 -8.32 3.66 25.21
CA MET A 25 -8.89 2.45 24.63
C MET A 25 -7.79 1.76 23.85
N ASP A 26 -7.04 0.89 24.53
CA ASP A 26 -6.51 -0.27 23.86
C ASP A 26 -7.71 -0.95 23.21
N CYS A 27 -7.75 -1.01 21.89
CA CYS A 27 -8.70 -1.84 21.19
C CYS A 27 -8.07 -3.23 21.13
N PRO A 28 -8.33 -4.17 22.07
CA PRO A 28 -8.03 -5.58 21.85
C PRO A 28 -9.04 -6.08 20.82
N PHE A 29 -8.84 -5.73 19.56
CA PHE A 29 -9.51 -6.46 18.50
C PHE A 29 -8.89 -7.85 18.53
N ALA A 30 -9.70 -8.85 18.91
CA ALA A 30 -9.30 -10.24 18.73
C ALA A 30 -8.97 -10.41 17.25
N LEU A 31 -7.72 -10.76 16.95
CA LEU A 31 -7.32 -11.01 15.58
C LEU A 31 -8.19 -12.17 15.09
N PRO A 32 -9.01 -12.00 14.05
CA PRO A 32 -9.94 -13.03 13.63
C PRO A 32 -9.13 -14.28 13.25
N THR A 33 -9.50 -15.43 13.81
CA THR A 33 -8.85 -16.72 13.54
C THR A 33 -8.88 -17.06 12.05
N ASP A 34 -9.90 -16.56 11.33
CA ASP A 34 -10.00 -16.70 9.88
C ASP A 34 -9.67 -15.38 9.15
N THR A 35 -8.48 -15.32 8.55
CA THR A 35 -8.02 -14.21 7.71
C THR A 35 -8.69 -14.18 6.33
N ARG A 36 -9.54 -15.17 5.98
CA ARG A 36 -10.28 -15.20 4.71
C ARG A 36 -11.26 -14.03 4.56
N ILE A 37 -11.72 -13.45 5.66
CA ILE A 37 -12.59 -12.26 5.66
C ILE A 37 -11.88 -11.06 4.99
N PHE A 38 -10.55 -10.96 5.16
CA PHE A 38 -9.73 -9.94 4.50
C PHE A 38 -9.22 -10.37 3.11
N ARG A 39 -9.34 -11.66 2.77
CA ARG A 39 -8.74 -12.26 1.57
C ARG A 39 -9.41 -11.82 0.26
N LYS A 40 -10.63 -11.30 0.29
CA LYS A 40 -11.37 -10.94 -0.93
C LYS A 40 -12.15 -9.63 -0.79
N SER A 41 -11.47 -8.58 -0.34
CA SER A 41 -12.09 -7.26 -0.31
C SER A 41 -11.95 -6.58 -1.67
N SER A 42 -13.08 -6.30 -2.33
CA SER A 42 -13.15 -5.41 -3.51
C SER A 42 -12.48 -4.05 -3.22
N TYR A 43 -12.50 -3.62 -1.95
CA TYR A 43 -11.82 -2.43 -1.47
C TYR A 43 -10.30 -2.44 -1.75
N ILE A 44 -9.63 -3.59 -1.57
CA ILE A 44 -8.18 -3.71 -1.84
C ILE A 44 -7.90 -3.55 -3.33
N LYS A 45 -8.75 -4.11 -4.21
CA LYS A 45 -8.63 -3.92 -5.67
C LYS A 45 -8.81 -2.46 -6.06
N LYS A 46 -9.81 -1.77 -5.49
CA LYS A 46 -10.09 -0.35 -5.75
C LYS A 46 -8.91 0.54 -5.35
N ASN A 47 -8.36 0.34 -4.16
CA ASN A 47 -7.24 1.14 -3.65
C ASN A 47 -5.97 0.97 -4.50
N ARG A 48 -5.69 -0.25 -4.99
CA ARG A 48 -4.54 -0.48 -5.87
C ARG A 48 -4.67 0.24 -7.21
N ARG A 49 -5.87 0.25 -7.79
CA ARG A 49 -6.12 0.97 -9.06
C ARG A 49 -5.85 2.47 -8.90
N GLU A 50 -6.33 3.05 -7.80
CA GLU A 50 -6.10 4.48 -7.48
C GLU A 50 -4.61 4.81 -7.31
N ILE A 51 -3.84 3.93 -6.66
CA ILE A 51 -2.38 4.08 -6.55
C ILE A 51 -1.73 4.10 -7.94
N TYR A 52 -2.08 3.15 -8.80
CA TYR A 52 -1.50 3.06 -10.15
C TYR A 52 -1.91 4.24 -11.04
N GLU A 53 -3.16 4.68 -10.98
CA GLU A 53 -3.63 5.88 -11.68
C GLU A 53 -2.88 7.14 -11.20
N THR A 54 -2.55 7.21 -9.91
CA THR A 54 -1.77 8.32 -9.34
C THR A 54 -0.32 8.28 -9.84
N LEU A 55 0.29 7.10 -9.86
CA LEU A 55 1.65 6.91 -10.38
C LEU A 55 1.73 7.21 -11.88
N ASP A 56 0.75 6.77 -12.66
CA ASP A 56 0.66 7.04 -14.09
C ASP A 56 0.62 8.55 -14.37
N LYS A 57 -0.26 9.28 -13.65
CA LYS A 57 -0.33 10.75 -13.74
C LYS A 57 0.98 11.41 -13.34
N ALA A 58 1.59 11.00 -12.22
CA ALA A 58 2.84 11.58 -11.74
C ALA A 58 3.99 11.39 -12.75
N LEU A 59 4.12 10.18 -13.30
CA LEU A 59 5.16 9.85 -14.27
C LEU A 59 4.93 10.55 -15.62
N THR A 60 3.67 10.71 -16.01
CA THR A 60 3.28 11.48 -17.20
C THR A 60 3.64 12.96 -17.06
N VAL A 61 3.44 13.55 -15.88
CA VAL A 61 3.85 14.95 -15.59
C VAL A 61 5.37 15.13 -15.70
N ILE A 62 6.15 14.10 -15.39
CA ILE A 62 7.62 14.09 -15.51
C ILE A 62 8.07 13.91 -16.99
N GLY A 63 7.14 13.70 -17.92
CA GLY A 63 7.42 13.54 -19.35
C GLY A 63 7.72 12.10 -19.76
N LEU A 64 7.39 11.12 -18.91
CA LEU A 64 7.54 9.69 -19.22
C LEU A 64 6.21 9.10 -19.69
N ASN A 65 6.25 7.96 -20.36
CA ASN A 65 5.06 7.16 -20.59
C ASN A 65 4.62 6.49 -19.28
N GLY A 66 3.75 7.16 -18.51
CA GLY A 66 3.34 6.71 -17.18
C GLY A 66 2.76 5.30 -17.20
N THR A 67 1.90 4.98 -18.17
CA THR A 67 1.28 3.66 -18.30
C THR A 67 2.33 2.55 -18.48
N ALA A 68 3.35 2.80 -19.31
CA ALA A 68 4.44 1.87 -19.53
C ALA A 68 5.32 1.73 -18.27
N CYS A 69 5.62 2.84 -17.60
CA CYS A 69 6.42 2.84 -16.38
C CYS A 69 5.73 2.11 -15.22
N VAL A 70 4.43 2.28 -15.02
CA VAL A 70 3.67 1.55 -13.98
C VAL A 70 3.66 0.06 -14.26
N ARG A 71 3.43 -0.35 -15.51
CA ARG A 71 3.53 -1.78 -15.91
C ARG A 71 4.94 -2.32 -15.65
N LYS A 72 5.99 -1.55 -15.93
CA LYS A 72 7.38 -1.92 -15.67
C LYS A 72 7.63 -2.10 -14.17
N MET A 73 7.14 -1.18 -13.33
CA MET A 73 7.25 -1.30 -11.87
C MET A 73 6.57 -2.56 -11.31
N ILE A 74 5.43 -2.95 -11.88
CA ILE A 74 4.73 -4.20 -11.50
C ILE A 74 5.58 -5.43 -11.84
N CYS A 75 6.21 -5.44 -13.02
CA CYS A 75 7.11 -6.52 -13.44
C CYS A 75 8.40 -6.55 -12.60
N ASP A 76 9.03 -5.40 -12.40
CA ASP A 76 10.22 -5.24 -11.56
C ASP A 76 9.92 -5.71 -10.12
N ALA A 77 8.74 -5.41 -9.57
CA ALA A 77 8.37 -5.88 -8.24
C ALA A 77 8.26 -7.41 -8.12
N LYS A 78 7.87 -8.11 -9.20
CA LYS A 78 7.86 -9.58 -9.24
C LYS A 78 9.27 -10.17 -9.30
N GLU A 79 10.20 -9.47 -9.96
CA GLU A 79 11.58 -9.91 -10.14
C GLU A 79 12.44 -9.61 -8.91
N TYR A 80 12.41 -8.37 -8.43
CA TYR A 80 13.35 -7.88 -7.42
C TYR A 80 12.90 -8.09 -5.98
N VAL A 81 11.59 -8.28 -5.72
CA VAL A 81 11.12 -8.44 -4.35
C VAL A 81 11.13 -9.93 -3.98
N PRO A 82 12.10 -10.40 -3.15
CA PRO A 82 12.18 -11.80 -2.78
C PRO A 82 10.91 -12.25 -2.06
N MET A 83 10.61 -13.54 -2.13
CA MET A 83 9.50 -14.13 -1.38
C MET A 83 9.64 -13.81 0.12
N LYS A 84 8.64 -13.07 0.64
CA LYS A 84 8.27 -12.69 2.02
C LYS A 84 9.31 -12.86 3.14
N GLY A 85 9.42 -11.86 4.00
CA GLY A 85 9.95 -12.03 5.37
C GLY A 85 11.35 -11.47 5.67
N LYS A 86 11.89 -10.59 4.82
CA LYS A 86 13.19 -9.92 5.06
C LYS A 86 13.10 -8.43 5.39
N SER A 87 12.01 -7.74 5.03
CA SER A 87 11.82 -6.31 5.33
C SER A 87 10.36 -5.93 5.16
N MET A 88 9.84 -5.12 6.10
CA MET A 88 8.47 -4.59 6.04
C MET A 88 8.22 -3.82 4.74
N ILE A 89 9.21 -3.06 4.25
CA ILE A 89 9.07 -2.30 3.00
C ILE A 89 8.93 -3.25 1.82
N ARG A 90 9.70 -4.35 1.79
CA ARG A 90 9.56 -5.39 0.76
C ARG A 90 8.17 -6.01 0.80
N ASP A 91 7.64 -6.29 1.99
CA ASP A 91 6.29 -6.85 2.13
C ASP A 91 5.19 -5.85 1.72
N ILE A 92 5.37 -4.54 1.98
CA ILE A 92 4.46 -3.50 1.48
C ILE A 92 4.53 -3.43 -0.04
N LEU A 93 5.73 -3.40 -0.63
CA LEU A 93 5.91 -3.36 -2.08
C LEU A 93 5.31 -4.60 -2.75
N LEU A 94 5.45 -5.78 -2.15
CA LEU A 94 4.70 -6.96 -2.55
C LEU A 94 3.20 -6.69 -2.47
N VAL A 95 2.66 -6.19 -1.36
CA VAL A 95 1.21 -5.97 -1.27
C VAL A 95 0.69 -4.92 -2.25
N VAL A 96 1.46 -3.87 -2.56
CA VAL A 96 1.05 -2.81 -3.48
C VAL A 96 1.17 -3.26 -4.93
N PHE A 97 2.25 -3.92 -5.31
CA PHE A 97 2.56 -4.30 -6.70
C PHE A 97 2.27 -5.76 -7.04
N ASN A 98 1.90 -6.61 -6.07
CA ASN A 98 1.40 -7.97 -6.31
C ASN A 98 -0.03 -7.90 -6.83
N PHE A 99 -0.15 -7.46 -8.08
CA PHE A 99 -1.38 -7.46 -8.82
C PHE A 99 -1.59 -8.89 -9.32
N PRO A 100 -2.61 -9.63 -8.79
CA PRO A 100 -3.06 -10.82 -9.50
C PRO A 100 -3.46 -10.37 -10.90
N GLU A 101 -3.30 -11.23 -11.91
CA GLU A 101 -3.37 -10.92 -13.36
C GLU A 101 -4.69 -10.30 -13.88
N ASP A 102 -5.53 -9.79 -12.99
CA ASP A 102 -6.85 -9.23 -13.22
C ASP A 102 -6.73 -7.71 -13.48
N GLU A 103 -6.33 -7.36 -14.70
CA GLU A 103 -6.76 -6.12 -15.39
C GLU A 103 -6.25 -4.77 -14.85
N PHE A 104 -5.05 -4.35 -15.29
CA PHE A 104 -4.72 -2.91 -15.34
C PHE A 104 -5.22 -2.39 -16.69
N HIS A 105 -6.18 -1.46 -16.69
CA HIS A 105 -6.90 -1.04 -17.92
C HIS A 105 -7.50 -2.22 -18.72
N ASN A 106 -8.07 -3.22 -18.06
CA ASN A 106 -8.68 -4.40 -18.71
C ASN A 106 -7.73 -5.23 -19.58
N GLU A 107 -6.42 -5.02 -19.45
CA GLU A 107 -5.41 -5.74 -20.22
C GLU A 107 -4.59 -6.64 -19.29
N LYS A 108 -4.38 -7.90 -19.72
CA LYS A 108 -3.48 -8.82 -19.01
C LYS A 108 -2.06 -8.28 -19.11
N ILE A 109 -1.43 -8.00 -17.97
CA ILE A 109 -0.07 -7.48 -17.91
C ILE A 109 0.90 -8.60 -18.32
N LYS A 110 1.42 -8.54 -19.54
CA LYS A 110 2.55 -9.37 -19.99
C LYS A 110 3.84 -8.60 -19.72
N CYS A 111 4.72 -9.17 -18.90
CA CYS A 111 6.06 -8.65 -18.69
C CYS A 111 6.94 -9.04 -19.89
N THR A 112 6.87 -8.25 -20.97
CA THR A 112 7.75 -8.41 -22.14
C THR A 112 8.93 -7.43 -22.05
N GLU A 113 10.07 -7.81 -22.63
CA GLU A 113 11.28 -6.99 -22.60
C GLU A 113 11.12 -5.63 -23.31
N GLU A 114 10.18 -5.50 -24.24
CA GLU A 114 9.86 -4.25 -24.95
C GLU A 114 9.39 -3.14 -24.00
N LEU A 115 8.76 -3.51 -22.88
CA LEU A 115 8.32 -2.57 -21.85
C LEU A 115 9.49 -1.87 -21.14
N SER A 116 10.67 -2.48 -21.17
CA SER A 116 11.88 -1.89 -20.60
C SER A 116 12.35 -0.65 -21.38
N THR A 117 12.07 -0.58 -22.69
CA THR A 117 12.51 0.49 -23.59
C THR A 117 11.62 1.73 -23.55
N SER A 118 10.33 1.57 -23.18
CA SER A 118 9.35 2.66 -23.14
C SER A 118 9.38 3.48 -21.84
N CYS A 119 10.07 2.99 -20.81
CA CYS A 119 10.31 3.70 -19.57
C CYS A 119 11.79 3.66 -19.18
N SER A 120 12.45 4.82 -19.21
CA SER A 120 13.89 4.94 -18.90
C SER A 120 14.22 4.70 -17.42
N ILE A 121 13.24 4.83 -16.52
CA ILE A 121 13.46 4.72 -15.07
C ILE A 121 12.98 3.35 -14.56
N SER A 122 13.83 2.66 -13.80
CA SER A 122 13.43 1.52 -12.96
C SER A 122 13.43 1.98 -11.50
N LEU A 123 12.29 2.55 -11.10
CA LEU A 123 12.12 3.15 -9.76
C LEU A 123 12.24 2.08 -8.67
N MET A 124 11.80 0.85 -8.97
CA MET A 124 11.82 -0.25 -8.03
C MET A 124 13.25 -0.75 -7.75
N LYS A 125 14.13 -0.73 -8.76
CA LYS A 125 15.56 -1.00 -8.58
C LYS A 125 16.22 0.04 -7.66
N HIS A 126 15.91 1.31 -7.84
CA HIS A 126 16.48 2.39 -7.01
C HIS A 126 15.99 2.30 -5.56
N VAL A 127 14.69 2.15 -5.34
CA VAL A 127 14.09 2.02 -4.00
C VAL A 127 14.63 0.77 -3.27
N LEU A 128 14.73 -0.37 -3.96
CA LEU A 128 15.25 -1.60 -3.35
C LEU A 128 16.76 -1.57 -3.11
N GLN A 129 17.52 -0.79 -3.89
CA GLN A 129 18.95 -0.61 -3.68
C GLN A 129 19.24 0.19 -2.41
N GLU A 130 18.46 1.23 -2.13
CA GLU A 130 18.57 1.96 -0.85
C GLU A 130 18.24 1.05 0.34
N ILE A 131 17.17 0.26 0.25
CA ILE A 131 16.76 -0.67 1.33
C ILE A 131 17.79 -1.78 1.57
N ASN A 132 18.58 -2.16 0.56
CA ASN A 132 19.67 -3.12 0.72
C ASN A 132 20.90 -2.51 1.41
N SER A 133 21.09 -1.20 1.28
CA SER A 133 22.22 -0.50 1.91
C SER A 133 22.09 -0.41 3.42
N ASP A 134 20.86 -0.40 3.96
CA ASP A 134 20.60 -0.35 5.41
C ASP A 134 20.86 -1.68 6.15
N TYR A 135 21.28 -2.72 5.41
CA TYR A 135 21.57 -4.06 5.96
C TYR A 135 23.06 -4.43 5.99
N TYR A 136 23.96 -3.48 5.67
CA TYR A 136 25.42 -3.62 5.79
C TYR A 136 26.02 -2.55 6.70
#